data_AF-A0A9E1JLU3-F1
#
_entry.id   AF-A0A9E1JLU3-F1
#
_cell.length_a   1.000
_cell.length_b   1.000
_cell.length_c   1.000
_cell.angle_alpha   90.00
_cell.angle_beta   90.00
_cell.angle_gamma   90.00
#
_symmetry.space_group_name_H-M   'P 1'
#
loop_
_entity.id
_entity.type
_entity.pdbx_description
1 polymer ?
#
loop_
_entity_poly.entity_id
_entity_poly.type
_entity_poly.pdbx_seq_one_letter_code
_entity_poly.pdbx_strand_id
1 'polypeptide(L)'
;MGKEPEYLTVAKTPLGRVNKLLSKIDSIRVSKDRGSLVSKKGDDLFHKYVEQIESIFKNLPKPLKWRSFLMHDLILLTDIPSKVQKASVKHKLNKAQTKALARLERASDKVFNDVTQKGSIPFKGQNSDLLPKLKLNEFSGREIQAFAEDLEKTNKKEEQKQVDRQREFSAQIKVALMTRLGIPHVRIAQRLNIHRETISKYIPKNQELFNKMLKDFKSGSCIPDIAQQYVVPQPLVCETA
;
A
#
# COMPACT_ATOMS: atom_id res chain seq x y z
N MET A 1 -51.02 -19.90 3.87
CA MET A 1 -49.56 -19.96 4.09
C MET A 1 -49.01 -18.54 4.06
N GLY A 2 -48.55 -18.01 5.19
CA GLY A 2 -48.03 -16.64 5.26
C GLY A 2 -46.74 -16.52 4.44
N LYS A 3 -46.63 -15.48 3.61
CA LYS A 3 -45.40 -15.17 2.88
C LYS A 3 -44.25 -15.10 3.88
N GLU A 4 -43.18 -15.86 3.65
CA GLU A 4 -41.97 -15.72 4.45
C GLU A 4 -41.55 -14.25 4.45
N PRO A 5 -41.20 -13.67 5.62
CA PRO A 5 -40.77 -12.30 5.69
C PRO A 5 -39.62 -12.03 4.70
N GLU A 6 -39.72 -10.94 3.92
CA GLU A 6 -38.75 -10.59 2.88
C GLU A 6 -37.30 -10.60 3.41
N TYR A 7 -37.07 -10.28 4.68
CA TYR A 7 -35.74 -10.31 5.28
C TYR A 7 -35.13 -11.72 5.45
N LEU A 8 -35.92 -12.80 5.42
CA LEU A 8 -35.44 -14.18 5.48
C LEU A 8 -34.87 -14.65 4.14
N THR A 9 -35.39 -14.14 3.02
CA THR A 9 -34.97 -14.54 1.67
C THR A 9 -33.76 -13.74 1.16
N VAL A 10 -33.41 -12.65 1.84
CA VAL A 10 -32.39 -11.68 1.42
C VAL A 10 -30.96 -12.24 1.51
N ALA A 11 -30.67 -13.11 2.48
CA ALA A 11 -29.38 -13.81 2.60
C ALA A 11 -29.48 -15.07 3.50
N LYS A 12 -28.64 -16.08 3.25
CA LYS A 12 -28.66 -17.36 3.97
C LYS A 12 -28.22 -17.25 5.43
N THR A 13 -27.27 -16.37 5.75
CA THR A 13 -26.74 -16.20 7.11
C THR A 13 -27.38 -15.00 7.83
N PRO A 14 -27.54 -15.03 9.17
CA PRO A 14 -28.02 -13.88 9.94
C PRO A 14 -27.20 -12.62 9.70
N LEU A 15 -25.87 -12.73 9.65
CA LEU A 15 -24.97 -11.61 9.35
C LEU A 15 -25.19 -11.06 7.93
N GLY A 16 -25.36 -11.93 6.95
CA GLY A 16 -25.65 -11.51 5.58
C GLY A 16 -26.98 -10.77 5.46
N ARG A 17 -27.99 -11.16 6.25
CA ARG A 17 -29.30 -10.49 6.29
C ARG A 17 -29.18 -9.08 6.85
N VAL A 18 -28.43 -8.90 7.94
CA VAL A 18 -28.15 -7.59 8.54
C VAL A 18 -27.37 -6.70 7.58
N ASN A 19 -26.29 -7.21 6.97
CA ASN A 19 -25.48 -6.44 6.02
C ASN A 19 -26.30 -5.93 4.83
N LYS A 20 -27.16 -6.78 4.27
CA LYS A 20 -27.96 -6.42 3.11
C LYS A 20 -29.08 -5.45 3.45
N LEU A 21 -29.67 -5.56 4.65
CA LEU A 21 -30.63 -4.58 5.16
C LEU A 21 -29.97 -3.20 5.34
N LEU A 22 -28.80 -3.15 5.97
CA LEU A 22 -28.05 -1.90 6.19
C LEU A 22 -27.61 -1.27 4.87
N SER A 23 -27.12 -2.08 3.92
CA SER A 23 -26.74 -1.59 2.58
C SER A 23 -27.92 -1.01 1.80
N LYS A 24 -29.12 -1.59 1.94
CA LYS A 24 -30.35 -1.06 1.33
C LYS A 24 -30.71 0.31 1.91
N ILE A 25 -30.59 0.48 3.23
CA ILE A 25 -30.83 1.76 3.93
C ILE A 25 -29.81 2.83 3.49
N ASP A 26 -28.53 2.48 3.29
CA ASP A 26 -27.54 3.43 2.77
C ASP A 26 -27.83 3.88 1.35
N SER A 27 -28.14 2.92 0.47
CA SER A 27 -28.45 3.19 -0.92
C SER A 27 -29.62 4.17 -1.06
N ILE A 28 -30.63 4.02 -0.20
CA ILE A 28 -31.75 4.96 -0.10
C ILE A 28 -31.27 6.36 0.33
N ARG A 29 -30.44 6.46 1.37
CA ARG A 29 -29.89 7.75 1.83
C ARG A 29 -29.09 8.45 0.74
N VAL A 30 -28.13 7.74 0.14
CA VAL A 30 -27.25 8.27 -0.92
C VAL A 30 -28.05 8.70 -2.15
N SER A 31 -29.11 7.96 -2.50
CA SER A 31 -30.01 8.33 -3.59
C SER A 31 -30.78 9.61 -3.28
N LYS A 32 -31.28 9.77 -2.05
CA LYS A 32 -31.96 10.99 -1.58
C LYS A 32 -31.01 12.20 -1.55
N ASP A 33 -29.79 12.03 -1.06
CA ASP A 33 -28.75 13.08 -1.02
C ASP A 33 -28.36 13.57 -2.43
N ARG A 34 -28.45 12.69 -3.44
CA ARG A 34 -28.19 13.02 -4.84
C ARG A 34 -29.39 13.61 -5.57
N GLY A 35 -30.54 13.76 -4.90
CA GLY A 35 -31.78 14.24 -5.50
C GLY A 35 -32.51 13.21 -6.37
N SER A 36 -32.14 11.92 -6.29
CA SER A 36 -32.78 10.85 -7.06
C SER A 36 -34.13 10.45 -6.46
N LEU A 37 -35.06 10.02 -7.31
CA LEU A 37 -36.37 9.53 -6.88
C LEU A 37 -36.24 8.18 -6.16
N VAL A 38 -36.57 8.16 -4.86
CA VAL A 38 -36.57 6.94 -4.05
C VAL A 38 -37.97 6.32 -4.04
N SER A 39 -38.07 4.99 -4.10
CA SER A 39 -39.36 4.30 -3.97
C SER A 39 -40.03 4.60 -2.62
N LYS A 40 -41.35 4.81 -2.59
CA LYS A 40 -42.12 5.11 -1.38
C LYS A 40 -41.86 4.13 -0.22
N LYS A 41 -41.84 2.82 -0.51
CA LYS A 41 -41.50 1.78 0.48
C LYS A 41 -40.09 1.90 1.07
N GLY A 42 -39.12 2.36 0.26
CA GLY A 42 -37.75 2.60 0.71
C GLY A 42 -37.66 3.84 1.59
N ASP A 43 -38.36 4.91 1.22
CA ASP A 43 -38.44 6.13 2.00
C ASP A 43 -39.13 5.88 3.35
N ASP A 44 -40.25 5.15 3.38
CA ASP A 44 -40.94 4.74 4.61
C ASP A 44 -40.02 3.92 5.55
N LEU A 45 -39.22 3.01 4.98
CA LEU A 45 -38.25 2.21 5.74
C LEU A 45 -37.13 3.08 6.32
N PHE A 46 -36.63 4.06 5.55
CA PHE A 46 -35.63 5.00 6.02
C PHE A 46 -36.20 5.90 7.13
N HIS A 47 -37.37 6.50 6.93
CA HIS A 47 -38.05 7.35 7.89
C HIS A 47 -38.32 6.64 9.23
N LYS A 48 -38.82 5.39 9.17
CA LYS A 48 -39.13 4.61 10.37
C LYS A 48 -37.92 4.35 11.27
N TYR A 49 -36.73 4.15 10.72
CA TYR A 49 -35.57 3.70 11.49
C TYR A 49 -34.48 4.76 11.64
N VAL A 50 -34.16 5.47 10.57
CA VAL A 50 -33.05 6.43 10.54
C VAL A 50 -33.50 7.80 11.08
N GLU A 51 -34.60 8.34 10.57
CA GLU A 51 -35.01 9.70 10.92
C GLU A 51 -35.52 9.81 12.38
N GLN A 52 -36.17 8.76 12.89
CA GLN A 52 -36.54 8.68 14.30
C GLN A 52 -35.32 8.73 15.23
N ILE A 53 -34.25 8.01 14.89
CA ILE A 53 -33.02 8.04 15.69
C ILE A 53 -32.34 9.41 15.55
N GLU A 54 -32.27 9.96 14.34
CA GLU A 54 -31.67 11.27 14.11
C GLU A 54 -32.42 12.38 14.87
N SER A 55 -33.75 12.35 14.91
CA SER A 55 -34.56 13.36 15.63
C SER A 55 -34.33 13.31 17.14
N ILE A 56 -34.19 12.12 17.73
CA ILE A 56 -33.83 11.96 19.15
C ILE A 56 -32.47 12.61 19.45
N PHE A 57 -31.46 12.36 18.61
CA PHE A 57 -30.12 12.92 18.80
C PHE A 57 -30.05 14.45 18.60
N LYS A 58 -30.85 15.00 17.69
CA LYS A 58 -30.97 16.46 17.46
C LYS A 58 -31.54 17.20 18.68
N ASN A 59 -32.44 16.57 19.43
CA ASN A 59 -33.13 17.17 20.56
C ASN A 59 -32.37 17.02 21.91
N LEU A 60 -31.14 16.48 21.90
CA LEU A 60 -30.33 16.37 23.10
C LEU A 60 -29.79 17.75 23.54
N PRO A 61 -29.64 18.03 24.85
CA PRO A 61 -29.12 19.31 25.38
C PRO A 61 -27.74 19.70 24.83
N LYS A 62 -26.96 18.71 24.39
CA LYS A 62 -25.77 18.87 23.56
C LYS A 62 -25.94 17.93 22.36
N PRO A 63 -26.42 18.43 21.22
CA PRO A 63 -26.70 17.57 20.07
C PRO A 63 -25.38 16.99 19.55
N LEU A 64 -25.15 15.73 19.90
CA LEU A 64 -24.07 14.95 19.31
C LEU A 64 -24.45 14.73 17.84
N LYS A 65 -23.53 15.04 16.92
CA LYS A 65 -23.73 14.70 15.51
C LYS A 65 -24.05 13.20 15.42
N TRP A 66 -25.27 12.87 15.04
CA TRP A 66 -25.66 11.49 14.82
C TRP A 66 -24.77 10.93 13.70
N ARG A 67 -23.90 10.03 14.10
CA ARG A 67 -22.94 9.36 13.25
C ARG A 67 -23.48 7.96 13.07
N SER A 68 -24.18 7.75 11.96
CA SER A 68 -24.84 6.47 11.71
C SER A 68 -23.85 5.31 11.82
N PHE A 69 -24.31 4.17 12.34
CA PHE A 69 -23.60 2.88 12.30
C PHE A 69 -22.95 2.65 10.93
N LEU A 70 -23.65 3.11 9.89
CA LEU A 70 -23.28 2.89 8.52
C LEU A 70 -22.05 3.67 8.04
N MET A 71 -21.89 4.93 8.43
CA MET A 71 -20.72 5.74 8.05
C MET A 71 -19.44 5.35 8.80
N HIS A 72 -19.60 4.64 9.92
CA HIS A 72 -18.56 4.58 10.92
C HIS A 72 -18.22 3.14 11.34
N ASP A 73 -19.21 2.29 11.56
CA ASP A 73 -19.05 0.94 12.11
C ASP A 73 -19.21 -0.15 11.05
N LEU A 74 -19.97 0.09 9.97
CA LEU A 74 -20.07 -0.83 8.84
C LEU A 74 -18.70 -1.09 8.19
N ILE A 75 -17.86 -0.05 8.07
CA ILE A 75 -16.48 -0.14 7.59
C ILE A 75 -15.68 -1.20 8.34
N LEU A 76 -15.96 -1.42 9.63
CA LEU A 76 -15.27 -2.45 10.43
C LEU A 76 -15.63 -3.87 9.99
N LEU A 77 -16.78 -4.05 9.35
CA LEU A 77 -17.28 -5.33 8.87
C LEU A 77 -16.98 -5.54 7.38
N THR A 78 -16.99 -4.47 6.57
CA THR A 78 -16.86 -4.54 5.11
C THR A 78 -15.43 -4.29 4.61
N ASP A 79 -14.75 -3.28 5.12
CA ASP A 79 -13.52 -2.75 4.50
C ASP A 79 -12.25 -3.33 5.15
N ILE A 80 -12.40 -3.91 6.33
CA ILE A 80 -11.29 -4.47 7.10
C ILE A 80 -11.14 -5.96 6.76
N PRO A 81 -9.93 -6.43 6.38
CA PRO A 81 -9.70 -7.82 6.04
C PRO A 81 -10.06 -8.77 7.21
N SER A 82 -10.60 -9.95 6.89
CA SER A 82 -11.03 -10.94 7.90
C SER A 82 -9.92 -11.33 8.89
N LYS A 83 -8.65 -11.38 8.45
CA LYS A 83 -7.49 -11.63 9.33
C LYS A 83 -7.32 -10.55 10.41
N VAL A 84 -7.51 -9.27 10.04
CA VAL A 84 -7.43 -8.13 10.97
C VAL A 84 -8.62 -8.13 11.93
N GLN A 85 -9.81 -8.50 11.44
CA GLN A 85 -11.00 -8.64 12.30
C GLN A 85 -10.79 -9.72 13.38
N LYS A 86 -10.31 -10.91 12.99
CA LYS A 86 -9.99 -12.01 13.92
C LYS A 86 -8.95 -11.60 14.96
N ALA A 87 -7.88 -10.93 14.52
CA ALA A 87 -6.84 -10.42 15.42
C ALA A 87 -7.38 -9.35 16.38
N SER A 88 -8.25 -8.46 15.89
CA SER A 88 -8.87 -7.41 16.70
C SER A 88 -9.75 -7.97 17.81
N VAL A 89 -10.54 -9.02 17.51
CA VAL A 89 -11.34 -9.73 18.50
C VAL A 89 -10.44 -10.44 19.52
N LYS A 90 -9.40 -11.16 19.04
CA LYS A 90 -8.45 -11.86 19.92
C LYS A 90 -7.78 -10.93 20.93
N HIS A 91 -7.36 -9.75 20.48
CA HIS A 91 -6.64 -8.78 21.29
C HIS A 91 -7.54 -7.69 21.90
N LYS A 92 -8.87 -7.80 21.77
CA LYS A 92 -9.85 -6.84 22.31
C LYS A 92 -9.57 -5.39 21.90
N LEU A 93 -9.26 -5.19 20.62
CA LEU A 93 -8.93 -3.87 20.08
C LEU A 93 -10.18 -3.02 19.86
N ASN A 94 -10.05 -1.72 20.12
CA ASN A 94 -11.07 -0.74 19.79
C ASN A 94 -11.02 -0.38 18.30
N LYS A 95 -12.04 0.33 17.84
CA LYS A 95 -12.21 0.77 16.45
C LYS A 95 -10.99 1.49 15.86
N ALA A 96 -10.38 2.41 16.60
CA ALA A 96 -9.24 3.17 16.11
C ALA A 96 -8.00 2.28 15.95
N GLN A 97 -7.77 1.40 16.93
CA GLN A 97 -6.70 0.40 16.89
C GLN A 97 -6.90 -0.59 15.74
N THR A 98 -8.13 -1.09 15.53
CA THR A 98 -8.44 -2.01 14.42
C THR A 98 -8.22 -1.37 13.05
N LYS A 99 -8.56 -0.08 12.88
CA LYS A 99 -8.24 0.66 11.64
C LYS A 99 -6.74 0.85 11.43
N ALA A 100 -6.01 1.15 12.50
CA ALA A 100 -4.56 1.28 12.45
C ALA A 100 -3.88 -0.06 12.13
N LEU A 101 -4.37 -1.15 12.71
CA LEU A 101 -3.88 -2.50 12.44
C LEU A 101 -4.19 -2.93 10.99
N ALA A 102 -5.32 -2.53 10.42
CA ALA A 102 -5.62 -2.74 9.01
C ALA A 102 -4.65 -1.99 8.07
N ARG A 103 -4.19 -0.79 8.46
CA ARG A 103 -3.13 -0.09 7.71
C ARG A 103 -1.79 -0.80 7.82
N LEU A 104 -1.45 -1.30 9.00
CA LEU A 104 -0.23 -2.07 9.21
C LEU A 104 -0.18 -3.33 8.32
N GLU A 105 -1.30 -4.03 8.20
CA GLU A 105 -1.42 -5.19 7.31
C GLU A 105 -1.18 -4.82 5.84
N ARG A 106 -1.76 -3.71 5.36
CA ARG A 106 -1.49 -3.20 4.00
C ARG A 106 -0.03 -2.80 3.79
N ALA A 107 0.62 -2.25 4.81
CA ALA A 107 2.01 -1.84 4.74
C ALA A 107 2.97 -3.05 4.73
N SER A 108 2.70 -4.06 5.55
CA SER A 108 3.49 -5.29 5.60
C SER A 108 2.74 -6.44 6.29
N ASP A 109 2.40 -7.45 5.50
CA ASP A 109 1.80 -8.70 5.99
C ASP A 109 2.69 -9.44 6.98
N LYS A 110 4.01 -9.42 6.76
CA LYS A 110 4.98 -10.09 7.63
C LYS A 110 4.98 -9.48 9.03
N VAL A 111 5.07 -8.14 9.10
CA VAL A 111 5.09 -7.43 10.38
C VAL A 111 3.75 -7.53 11.10
N PHE A 112 2.63 -7.51 10.36
CA PHE A 112 1.31 -7.74 10.94
C PHE A 112 1.21 -9.13 11.61
N ASN A 113 1.70 -10.19 10.97
CA ASN A 113 1.69 -11.53 11.56
C ASN A 113 2.54 -11.59 12.84
N ASP A 114 3.72 -10.97 12.81
CA ASP A 114 4.61 -10.87 13.97
C ASP A 114 3.95 -10.15 15.15
N VAL A 115 3.36 -8.98 14.91
CA VAL A 115 2.68 -8.16 15.93
C VAL A 115 1.46 -8.89 16.50
N THR A 116 0.69 -9.58 15.65
CA THR A 116 -0.51 -10.30 16.09
C THR A 116 -0.20 -11.61 16.83
N GLN A 117 0.93 -12.26 16.53
CA GLN A 117 1.43 -13.43 17.26
C GLN A 117 2.03 -13.04 18.61
N LYS A 118 2.92 -12.03 18.62
CA LYS A 118 3.58 -11.52 19.83
C LYS A 118 2.61 -10.76 20.74
N GLY A 119 1.54 -10.19 20.16
CA GLY A 119 0.55 -9.40 20.88
C GLY A 119 1.09 -8.04 21.32
N SER A 120 2.15 -7.53 20.69
CA SER A 120 2.78 -6.24 21.00
C SER A 120 3.47 -5.66 19.77
N ILE A 121 3.67 -4.34 19.77
CA ILE A 121 4.40 -3.62 18.72
C ILE A 121 5.85 -3.41 19.18
N PRO A 122 6.86 -3.69 18.34
CA PRO A 122 8.26 -3.40 18.66
C PRO A 122 8.49 -1.88 18.54
N PHE A 123 8.20 -1.14 19.60
CA PHE A 123 8.40 0.31 19.63
C PHE A 123 9.88 0.65 19.87
N LYS A 124 10.41 1.65 19.17
CA LYS A 124 11.77 2.16 19.38
C LYS A 124 11.88 2.72 20.80
N GLY A 125 12.50 1.96 21.70
CA GLY A 125 12.67 2.33 23.11
C GLY A 125 12.47 1.18 24.10
N GLN A 126 11.81 0.08 23.69
CA GLN A 126 11.62 -1.12 24.52
C GLN A 126 12.75 -2.15 24.37
N ASN A 127 13.96 -1.71 24.01
CA ASN A 127 15.14 -2.59 23.94
C ASN A 127 15.76 -2.86 25.31
N SER A 128 15.23 -2.27 26.38
CA SER A 128 15.58 -2.65 27.75
C SER A 128 14.58 -3.70 28.23
N ASP A 129 15.08 -4.89 28.56
CA ASP A 129 14.33 -6.00 29.21
C ASP A 129 13.69 -5.63 30.57
N LEU A 130 13.73 -4.35 30.94
CA LEU A 130 13.29 -3.79 32.22
C LEU A 130 11.86 -3.24 32.17
N LEU A 131 11.29 -2.99 30.99
CA LEU A 131 9.90 -2.52 30.86
C LEU A 131 8.96 -3.68 30.51
N PRO A 132 7.76 -3.76 31.14
CA PRO A 132 6.75 -4.72 30.76
C PRO A 132 6.41 -4.53 29.28
N LYS A 133 6.42 -5.63 28.51
CA LYS A 133 5.93 -5.62 27.12
C LYS A 133 4.46 -5.23 27.13
N LEU A 134 4.16 -4.03 26.67
CA LEU A 134 2.78 -3.56 26.56
C LEU A 134 2.00 -4.46 25.60
N LYS A 135 0.77 -4.77 25.99
CA LYS A 135 -0.16 -5.53 25.15
C LYS A 135 -0.68 -4.65 24.02
N LEU A 136 -1.06 -5.27 22.92
CA LEU A 136 -1.52 -4.58 21.71
C LEU A 136 -2.71 -3.63 21.96
N ASN A 137 -3.56 -3.94 22.94
CA ASN A 137 -4.70 -3.12 23.33
C ASN A 137 -4.34 -1.90 24.19
N GLU A 138 -3.13 -1.87 24.77
CA GLU A 138 -2.64 -0.75 25.57
C GLU A 138 -2.05 0.36 24.69
N PHE A 139 -1.64 0.04 23.46
CA PHE A 139 -1.22 1.03 22.47
C PHE A 139 -2.42 1.81 21.95
N SER A 140 -2.31 3.14 21.89
CA SER A 140 -3.32 3.98 21.25
C SER A 140 -3.36 3.72 19.73
N GLY A 141 -4.54 3.91 19.12
CA GLY A 141 -4.66 3.76 17.66
C GLY A 141 -3.72 4.69 16.87
N ARG A 142 -3.32 5.84 17.46
CA ARG A 142 -2.36 6.78 16.86
C ARG A 142 -0.94 6.21 16.85
N GLU A 143 -0.51 5.54 17.92
CA GLU A 143 0.82 4.91 17.99
C GLU A 143 0.95 3.74 17.01
N ILE A 144 -0.10 2.90 16.93
CA ILE A 144 -0.15 1.81 15.94
C ILE A 144 -0.09 2.38 14.51
N GLN A 145 -0.80 3.50 14.27
CA GLN A 145 -0.82 4.14 12.97
C GLN A 145 0.54 4.77 12.63
N ALA A 146 1.18 5.47 13.57
CA ALA A 146 2.50 6.05 13.37
C ALA A 146 3.54 4.98 13.03
N PHE A 147 3.49 3.83 13.72
CA PHE A 147 4.33 2.68 13.41
C PHE A 147 4.10 2.15 11.99
N ALA A 148 2.84 2.02 11.55
CA ALA A 148 2.52 1.62 10.19
C ALA A 148 3.04 2.63 9.14
N GLU A 149 2.87 3.93 9.40
CA GLU A 149 3.35 4.99 8.50
C GLU A 149 4.88 5.02 8.38
N ASP A 150 5.60 4.77 9.46
CA ASP A 150 7.06 4.68 9.43
C ASP A 150 7.52 3.46 8.63
N LEU A 151 6.82 2.33 8.73
CA LEU A 151 7.09 1.15 7.90
C LEU A 151 6.83 1.41 6.41
N GLU A 152 5.75 2.10 6.06
CA GLU A 152 5.49 2.49 4.68
C GLU A 152 6.61 3.40 4.13
N LYS A 153 7.09 4.35 4.94
CA LYS A 153 8.21 5.22 4.56
C LYS A 153 9.50 4.42 4.39
N THR A 154 9.79 3.44 5.24
CA THR A 154 10.99 2.60 5.08
C THR A 154 10.90 1.73 3.84
N ASN A 155 9.75 1.11 3.58
CA ASN A 155 9.55 0.28 2.39
C ASN A 155 9.71 1.10 1.12
N LYS A 156 9.10 2.29 1.04
CA LYS A 156 9.27 3.21 -0.10
C LYS A 156 10.73 3.62 -0.30
N LYS A 157 11.47 3.88 0.78
CA LYS A 157 12.90 4.20 0.69
C LYS A 157 13.72 3.01 0.21
N GLU A 158 13.39 1.79 0.62
CA GLU A 158 14.07 0.57 0.18
C GLU A 158 13.76 0.26 -1.28
N GLU A 159 12.51 0.37 -1.71
CA GLU A 159 12.10 0.25 -3.11
C GLU A 159 12.83 1.27 -3.97
N GLN A 160 12.87 2.54 -3.54
CA GLN A 160 13.62 3.57 -4.25
C GLN A 160 15.10 3.24 -4.33
N LYS A 161 15.73 2.82 -3.23
CA LYS A 161 17.13 2.37 -3.23
C LYS A 161 17.36 1.13 -4.10
N GLN A 162 16.37 0.26 -4.26
CA GLN A 162 16.48 -0.93 -5.08
C GLN A 162 16.35 -0.58 -6.56
N VAL A 163 15.44 0.33 -6.92
CA VAL A 163 15.34 0.92 -8.25
C VAL A 163 16.60 1.69 -8.61
N ASP A 164 17.12 2.49 -7.68
CA ASP A 164 18.38 3.23 -7.87
C ASP A 164 19.56 2.27 -8.03
N ARG A 165 19.63 1.18 -7.24
CA ARG A 165 20.66 0.14 -7.41
C ARG A 165 20.53 -0.63 -8.72
N GLN A 166 19.32 -0.88 -9.21
CA GLN A 166 19.09 -1.45 -10.53
C GLN A 166 19.48 -0.48 -11.66
N ARG A 167 19.37 0.84 -11.43
CA ARG A 167 19.81 1.89 -12.36
C ARG A 167 21.31 2.22 -12.24
N GLU A 168 21.95 1.89 -11.13
CA GLU A 168 23.38 2.10 -10.95
C GLU A 168 24.19 1.10 -11.77
N PHE A 169 24.47 1.50 -13.01
CA PHE A 169 25.43 0.81 -13.84
C PHE A 169 26.81 0.77 -13.18
N SER A 170 27.56 -0.30 -13.43
CA SER A 170 28.95 -0.43 -12.97
C SER A 170 29.78 0.77 -13.44
N ALA A 171 30.83 1.11 -12.68
CA ALA A 171 31.73 2.20 -13.04
C ALA A 171 32.26 2.06 -14.48
N GLN A 172 32.51 0.83 -14.92
CA GLN A 172 32.95 0.51 -16.28
C GLN A 172 31.90 0.90 -17.34
N ILE A 173 30.62 0.56 -17.13
CA ILE A 173 29.52 0.91 -18.04
C ILE A 173 29.28 2.42 -18.05
N LYS A 174 29.36 3.08 -16.89
CA LYS A 174 29.29 4.55 -16.79
C LYS A 174 30.40 5.22 -17.61
N VAL A 175 31.63 4.71 -17.51
CA VAL A 175 32.76 5.16 -18.35
C VAL A 175 32.47 4.91 -19.83
N ALA A 176 31.98 3.72 -20.21
CA ALA A 176 31.66 3.38 -21.59
C ALA A 176 30.65 4.38 -22.22
N LEU A 177 29.57 4.67 -21.49
CA LEU A 177 28.53 5.60 -21.92
C LEU A 177 29.05 7.05 -22.02
N MET A 178 29.82 7.51 -21.04
CA MET A 178 30.38 8.86 -21.08
C MET A 178 31.42 9.04 -22.18
N THR A 179 32.25 8.02 -22.45
CA THR A 179 33.22 8.05 -23.55
C THR A 179 32.51 8.12 -24.90
N ARG A 180 31.41 7.38 -25.08
CA ARG A 180 30.58 7.43 -26.28
C ARG A 180 29.95 8.80 -26.53
N LEU A 181 29.48 9.45 -25.46
CA LEU A 181 28.98 10.83 -25.50
C LEU A 181 30.08 11.89 -25.76
N GLY A 182 31.31 11.48 -26.08
CA GLY A 182 32.43 12.38 -26.41
C GLY A 182 33.00 13.12 -25.20
N ILE A 183 32.73 12.65 -23.97
CA ILE A 183 33.25 13.31 -22.76
C ILE A 183 34.73 12.94 -22.58
N PRO A 184 35.65 13.92 -22.43
CA PRO A 184 37.07 13.63 -22.22
C PRO A 184 37.32 12.78 -20.97
N HIS A 185 38.25 11.82 -21.05
CA HIS A 185 38.57 10.90 -19.94
C HIS A 185 38.93 11.61 -18.63
N VAL A 186 39.58 12.77 -18.70
CA VAL A 186 39.91 13.60 -17.54
C VAL A 186 38.65 14.06 -16.81
N ARG A 187 37.61 14.43 -17.56
CA ARG A 187 36.32 14.89 -17.02
C ARG A 187 35.50 13.72 -16.49
N ILE A 188 35.60 12.54 -17.11
CA ILE A 188 35.00 11.30 -16.61
C ILE A 188 35.62 10.90 -15.27
N ALA A 189 36.96 10.95 -15.15
CA ALA A 189 37.70 10.66 -13.92
C ALA A 189 37.22 11.51 -12.76
N GLN A 190 37.07 12.81 -12.99
CA GLN A 190 36.57 13.76 -12.00
C GLN A 190 35.11 13.48 -11.60
N ARG A 191 34.24 13.19 -12.58
CA ARG A 191 32.81 12.96 -12.32
C ARG A 191 32.53 11.65 -11.57
N LEU A 192 33.30 10.61 -11.85
CA LEU A 192 33.13 9.31 -11.22
C LEU A 192 34.02 9.12 -9.98
N ASN A 193 34.88 10.09 -9.68
CA ASN A 193 35.89 10.02 -8.62
C ASN A 193 36.78 8.76 -8.74
N ILE A 194 37.33 8.52 -9.95
CA ILE A 194 38.16 7.35 -10.26
C ILE A 194 39.51 7.81 -10.81
N HIS A 195 40.60 7.12 -10.45
CA HIS A 195 41.93 7.39 -10.97
C HIS A 195 42.00 7.23 -12.50
N ARG A 196 42.80 8.07 -13.18
CA ARG A 196 42.94 8.05 -14.65
C ARG A 196 43.45 6.71 -15.18
N GLU A 197 44.31 6.03 -14.42
CA GLU A 197 44.81 4.70 -14.76
C GLU A 197 43.70 3.66 -14.83
N THR A 198 42.70 3.75 -13.95
CA THR A 198 41.56 2.82 -13.95
C THR A 198 40.70 3.01 -15.20
N ILE A 199 40.54 4.25 -15.69
CA ILE A 199 39.88 4.53 -16.97
C ILE A 199 40.66 3.91 -18.13
N SER A 200 41.98 4.06 -18.13
CA SER A 200 42.84 3.44 -19.15
C SER A 200 42.64 1.92 -19.24
N LYS A 201 42.43 1.24 -18.10
CA LYS A 201 42.10 -0.20 -18.06
C LYS A 201 40.71 -0.54 -18.59
N TYR A 202 39.74 0.38 -18.48
CA TYR A 202 38.37 0.15 -18.95
C TYR A 202 38.18 0.38 -20.45
N ILE A 203 38.95 1.27 -21.07
CA ILE A 203 38.86 1.58 -22.50
C ILE A 203 38.93 0.33 -23.40
N PRO A 204 39.96 -0.52 -23.33
CA PRO A 204 40.06 -1.67 -24.22
C PRO A 204 38.92 -2.68 -24.00
N LYS A 205 38.52 -2.88 -22.73
CA LYS A 205 37.39 -3.76 -22.39
C LYS A 205 36.07 -3.23 -22.94
N ASN A 206 35.88 -1.92 -22.92
CA ASN A 206 34.69 -1.27 -23.46
C ASN A 206 34.66 -1.36 -24.99
N GLN A 207 35.80 -1.20 -25.67
CA GLN A 207 35.88 -1.43 -27.12
C GLN A 207 35.55 -2.87 -27.51
N GLU A 208 36.05 -3.86 -26.78
CA GLU A 208 35.74 -5.26 -27.02
C GLU A 208 34.24 -5.55 -26.86
N LEU A 209 33.63 -4.99 -25.82
CA LEU A 209 32.19 -5.06 -25.55
C LEU A 209 31.38 -4.42 -26.69
N PHE A 210 31.78 -3.25 -27.19
CA PHE A 210 31.13 -2.61 -28.34
C PHE A 210 31.24 -3.44 -29.62
N ASN A 211 32.38 -4.06 -29.88
CA ASN A 211 32.57 -4.92 -31.06
C ASN A 211 31.67 -6.16 -30.99
N LYS A 212 31.48 -6.73 -29.78
CA LYS A 212 30.55 -7.84 -29.55
C LYS A 212 29.10 -7.43 -29.80
N MET A 213 28.67 -6.29 -29.25
CA MET A 213 27.32 -5.75 -29.51
C MET A 213 27.07 -5.48 -31.00
N LEU A 214 28.03 -4.87 -31.71
CA LEU A 214 27.94 -4.61 -33.15
C LEU A 214 27.81 -5.92 -33.94
N LYS A 215 28.52 -6.97 -33.55
CA LYS A 215 28.43 -8.29 -34.20
C LYS A 215 27.05 -8.90 -34.00
N ASP A 216 26.49 -8.82 -32.80
CA ASP A 216 25.18 -9.38 -32.49
C ASP A 216 24.06 -8.58 -33.19
N PHE A 217 24.20 -7.26 -33.27
CA PHE A 217 23.31 -6.42 -34.05
C PHE A 217 23.35 -6.78 -35.55
N LYS A 218 24.55 -6.95 -36.13
CA LYS A 218 24.72 -7.40 -37.52
C LYS A 218 24.17 -8.81 -37.77
N SER A 219 24.11 -9.65 -36.74
CA SER A 219 23.50 -10.98 -36.83
C SER A 219 21.96 -10.97 -36.76
N GLY A 220 21.34 -9.80 -36.56
CA GLY A 220 19.88 -9.62 -36.56
C GLY A 220 19.23 -9.59 -35.17
N SER A 221 20.02 -9.54 -34.09
CA SER A 221 19.48 -9.45 -32.73
C SER A 221 18.85 -8.08 -32.45
N CYS A 222 17.75 -8.05 -31.71
CA CYS A 222 17.05 -6.81 -31.38
C CYS A 222 17.78 -6.04 -30.26
N ILE A 223 17.70 -4.71 -30.30
CA ILE A 223 18.36 -3.81 -29.34
C ILE A 223 18.01 -4.11 -27.87
N PRO A 224 16.74 -4.39 -27.49
CA PRO A 224 16.39 -4.77 -26.12
C PRO A 224 17.04 -6.07 -25.67
N ASP A 225 17.15 -7.05 -26.56
CA ASP A 225 17.71 -8.38 -26.26
C ASP A 225 19.22 -8.28 -26.03
N ILE A 226 19.92 -7.51 -26.87
CA ILE A 226 21.35 -7.21 -26.71
C ILE A 226 21.59 -6.46 -25.39
N ALA A 227 20.76 -5.45 -25.08
CA ALA A 227 20.88 -4.69 -23.84
C ALA A 227 20.72 -5.57 -22.59
N GLN A 228 19.80 -6.53 -22.64
CA GLN A 228 19.58 -7.48 -21.56
C GLN A 228 20.70 -8.53 -21.46
N GLN A 229 21.19 -9.04 -22.59
CA GLN A 229 22.27 -10.03 -22.67
C GLN A 229 23.58 -9.50 -22.09
N TYR A 230 23.93 -8.24 -22.39
CA TYR A 230 25.18 -7.62 -21.91
C TYR A 230 25.00 -6.78 -20.64
N VAL A 231 23.78 -6.70 -20.09
CA VAL A 231 23.44 -5.91 -18.90
C VAL A 231 23.88 -4.44 -19.06
N VAL A 232 23.54 -3.85 -20.21
CA VAL A 232 23.90 -2.47 -20.58
C VAL A 232 22.65 -1.64 -20.87
N PRO A 233 22.70 -0.31 -20.69
CA PRO A 233 21.60 0.56 -21.07
C PRO A 233 21.33 0.49 -22.58
N GLN A 234 20.06 0.41 -22.98
CA GLN A 234 19.65 0.44 -24.40
C GLN A 234 20.27 1.59 -25.21
N PRO A 235 20.37 2.84 -24.68
CA PRO A 235 21.08 3.91 -25.38
C PRO A 235 22.51 3.56 -25.81
N LEU A 236 23.22 2.78 -24.99
CA LEU A 236 24.59 2.35 -25.30
C LEU A 236 24.64 1.38 -26.50
N VAL A 237 23.59 0.57 -26.67
CA VAL A 237 23.44 -0.36 -27.80
C VAL A 237 23.02 0.40 -29.06
N CYS A 238 22.10 1.36 -28.96
CA CYS A 238 21.66 2.16 -30.10
C CYS A 238 22.80 2.94 -30.77
N GLU A 239 23.75 3.44 -29.99
CA GLU A 239 24.93 4.12 -30.53
C GLU A 239 25.91 3.15 -31.22
N THR A 240 25.83 1.85 -30.94
CA THR A 240 26.68 0.82 -31.55
C THR A 240 26.15 0.30 -32.89
N ALA A 241 24.85 0.47 -33.17
CA ALA A 241 24.18 0.07 -34.40
C ALA A 241 24.51 1.03 -35.56
#